data_AF-A0A8X6HZF6-F1
#
_entry.id   AF-A0A8X6HZF6-F1
#
_cell.length_a   1.000
_cell.length_b   1.000
_cell.length_c   1.000
_cell.angle_alpha   90.00
_cell.angle_beta   90.00
_cell.angle_gamma   90.00
#
_symmetry.space_group_name_H-M   'P 1'
#
loop_
_entity.id
_entity.type
_entity.pdbx_description
1 polymer ?
#
loop_
_entity_poly.entity_id
_entity_poly.type
_entity_poly.pdbx_seq_one_letter_code
_entity_poly.pdbx_strand_id
1 'polypeptide(L)'
;MDYFELDPVHFYTTPSLTWSAGIKKTNVTLELLTDINMYLMLESGIRGGMCLVSKRYSKANNKYLDNFDEMSPSKFIISLDVNNLYGTAMAFYNLPESEFRFLNQKEIDKFDLMSVSSNSNVGYILEVDHFYPPELHSKHNSFPMAPQHESIMNYSLSKAPRIEEIKSL
;
A
#
# COMPACT_ATOMS: atom_id res chain seq x y z
N MET A 1 16.83 -18.73 -21.66
CA MET A 1 16.45 -18.81 -20.23
C MET A 1 17.67 -19.17 -19.36
N ASP A 2 18.89 -18.98 -19.89
CA ASP A 2 20.13 -19.48 -19.26
C ASP A 2 20.54 -18.68 -18.02
N TYR A 3 19.96 -17.49 -17.82
CA TYR A 3 20.31 -16.59 -16.72
C TYR A 3 19.87 -17.10 -15.34
N PHE A 4 18.77 -17.84 -15.26
CA PHE A 4 18.28 -18.44 -14.01
C PHE A 4 18.44 -19.96 -13.97
N GLU A 5 18.85 -20.56 -15.09
CA GLU A 5 18.94 -22.03 -15.26
C GLU A 5 17.64 -22.73 -14.77
N LEU A 6 16.50 -22.15 -15.13
CA LEU A 6 15.17 -22.70 -14.89
C LEU A 6 14.50 -22.88 -16.25
N ASP A 7 13.93 -24.05 -16.50
CA ASP A 7 13.15 -24.30 -17.71
C ASP A 7 11.66 -23.98 -17.44
N PRO A 8 11.07 -23.00 -18.16
CA PRO A 8 9.65 -22.64 -18.03
C PRO A 8 8.68 -23.79 -18.18
N VAL A 9 9.03 -24.83 -18.96
CA VAL A 9 8.12 -25.97 -19.20
C VAL A 9 7.83 -26.77 -17.93
N HIS A 10 8.63 -26.58 -16.87
CA HIS A 10 8.41 -27.18 -15.56
C HIS A 10 7.47 -26.37 -14.65
N PHE A 11 6.96 -25.23 -15.10
CA PHE A 11 6.09 -24.36 -14.30
C PHE A 11 4.72 -24.18 -14.94
N TYR A 12 3.67 -24.37 -14.15
CA TYR A 12 2.29 -24.19 -14.61
C TYR A 12 1.94 -22.72 -14.88
N THR A 13 2.59 -21.78 -14.18
CA THR A 13 2.27 -20.35 -14.27
C THR A 13 3.54 -19.49 -14.19
N THR A 14 3.49 -18.31 -14.82
CA THR A 14 4.59 -17.32 -14.76
C THR A 14 4.94 -16.91 -13.33
N PRO A 15 3.98 -16.64 -12.41
CA PRO A 15 4.31 -16.33 -11.02
C PRO A 15 5.13 -17.42 -10.32
N SER A 16 4.80 -18.69 -10.56
CA SER A 16 5.55 -19.81 -9.98
C SER A 16 6.99 -19.84 -10.49
N LEU A 17 7.20 -19.62 -11.79
CA LEU A 17 8.54 -19.50 -12.37
C LEU A 17 9.31 -18.31 -11.77
N THR A 18 8.68 -17.13 -11.69
CA THR A 18 9.34 -15.93 -11.16
C THR A 18 9.67 -16.05 -9.68
N TRP A 19 8.81 -16.71 -8.90
CA TRP A 19 9.05 -16.98 -7.48
C TRP A 19 10.25 -17.91 -7.29
N SER A 20 10.30 -19.03 -8.03
CA SER A 20 11.43 -19.94 -7.99
C SER A 20 12.72 -19.30 -8.49
N ALA A 21 12.66 -18.46 -9.52
CA ALA A 21 13.82 -17.69 -9.98
C ALA A 21 14.32 -16.72 -8.91
N GLY A 22 13.41 -16.03 -8.22
CA GLY A 22 13.72 -15.12 -7.12
C GLY A 22 14.45 -15.81 -5.97
N ILE A 23 13.87 -16.89 -5.44
CA ILE A 23 14.50 -17.67 -4.35
C ILE A 23 15.84 -18.26 -4.79
N LYS A 24 15.92 -18.83 -6.00
CA LYS A 24 17.18 -19.38 -6.52
C LYS A 24 18.28 -18.31 -6.64
N LYS A 25 17.90 -17.08 -7.03
CA LYS A 25 18.86 -15.98 -7.20
C LYS A 25 19.34 -15.40 -5.87
N THR A 26 18.46 -15.27 -4.89
CA THR A 26 18.79 -14.68 -3.58
C THR A 26 19.34 -15.71 -2.59
N ASN A 27 19.05 -16.99 -2.81
CA ASN A 27 19.34 -18.09 -1.89
C ASN A 27 18.75 -17.87 -0.48
N VAL A 28 17.65 -17.09 -0.41
CA VAL A 28 16.94 -16.79 0.83
C VAL A 28 16.18 -18.03 1.31
N THR A 29 16.12 -18.22 2.63
CA THR A 29 15.28 -19.22 3.27
C THR A 29 14.16 -18.51 4.01
N LEU A 30 12.92 -18.67 3.55
CA LEU A 30 11.76 -18.06 4.17
C LEU A 30 11.18 -18.99 5.23
N GLU A 31 10.98 -18.48 6.44
CA GLU A 31 10.30 -19.21 7.50
C GLU A 31 8.80 -19.27 7.22
N LEU A 32 8.22 -20.45 7.41
CA LEU A 32 6.78 -20.63 7.30
C LEU A 32 6.12 -20.24 8.62
N LEU A 33 5.05 -19.44 8.55
CA LEU A 33 4.19 -19.16 9.70
C LEU A 33 3.46 -20.43 10.14
N THR A 34 3.76 -20.90 11.35
CA THR A 34 3.11 -22.09 11.93
C THR A 34 1.97 -21.77 12.89
N ASP A 35 1.92 -20.55 13.43
CA ASP A 35 0.84 -20.09 14.30
C ASP A 35 -0.32 -19.49 13.49
N ILE A 36 -1.50 -20.08 13.63
CA ILE A 36 -2.72 -19.62 12.95
C ILE A 36 -3.11 -18.18 13.34
N ASN A 37 -2.84 -17.75 14.57
CA ASN A 37 -3.19 -16.40 15.01
C ASN A 37 -2.28 -15.36 14.35
N MET A 38 -0.98 -15.65 14.19
CA MET A 38 -0.07 -14.79 13.44
C MET A 38 -0.48 -14.70 11.97
N TYR A 39 -0.85 -15.84 11.37
CA TYR A 39 -1.35 -15.89 10.01
C TYR A 39 -2.60 -15.02 9.83
N LEU A 40 -3.60 -15.16 10.71
CA LEU A 40 -4.83 -14.37 10.65
C LEU A 40 -4.58 -12.87 10.85
N MET A 41 -3.68 -12.51 11.77
CA MET A 41 -3.27 -11.11 11.99
C MET A 41 -2.66 -10.52 10.70
N LEU A 42 -1.75 -11.24 10.05
CA LEU A 42 -1.13 -10.83 8.80
C LEU A 42 -2.12 -10.72 7.64
N GLU A 43 -2.97 -11.74 7.44
CA GLU A 43 -4.03 -11.73 6.43
C GLU A 43 -4.97 -10.53 6.63
N SER A 44 -5.38 -10.26 7.87
CA SER A 44 -6.23 -9.11 8.19
C SER A 44 -5.54 -7.76 7.95
N GLY A 45 -4.20 -7.75 7.91
CA GLY A 45 -3.37 -6.57 7.66
C GLY A 45 -3.04 -6.35 6.18
N ILE A 46 -3.17 -7.37 5.32
CA ILE A 46 -2.88 -7.26 3.89
C ILE A 46 -3.84 -6.26 3.22
N ARG A 47 -3.28 -5.30 2.47
CA ARG A 47 -4.02 -4.31 1.69
C ARG A 47 -3.50 -4.32 0.25
N GLY A 48 -4.40 -4.03 -0.70
CA GLY A 48 -4.04 -3.84 -2.10
C GLY A 48 -3.40 -2.47 -2.37
N GLY A 49 -3.26 -2.14 -3.65
CA GLY A 49 -2.83 -0.81 -4.07
C GLY A 49 -3.78 0.28 -3.58
N MET A 50 -3.22 1.41 -3.16
CA MET A 50 -4.01 2.56 -2.74
C MET A 50 -4.63 3.25 -3.95
N CYS A 51 -5.96 3.34 -3.98
CA CYS A 51 -6.70 4.11 -4.97
C CYS A 51 -7.49 5.21 -4.27
N LEU A 52 -7.13 6.47 -4.51
CA LEU A 52 -7.73 7.63 -3.87
C LEU A 52 -8.00 8.75 -4.86
N VAL A 53 -9.21 9.31 -4.80
CA VAL A 53 -9.60 10.50 -5.56
C VAL A 53 -9.88 11.64 -4.59
N SER A 54 -8.85 12.46 -4.31
CA SER A 54 -8.97 13.60 -3.39
C SER A 54 -9.70 14.79 -4.00
N LYS A 55 -9.60 14.96 -5.32
CA LYS A 55 -10.29 16.02 -6.08
C LYS A 55 -11.04 15.40 -7.24
N ARG A 56 -12.38 15.46 -7.19
CA ARG A 56 -13.28 14.83 -8.17
C ARG A 56 -13.18 15.39 -9.58
N TYR A 57 -12.86 16.68 -9.70
CA TYR A 57 -12.75 17.34 -11.01
C TYR A 57 -11.65 18.40 -11.00
N SER A 58 -10.84 18.37 -12.06
CA SER A 58 -9.81 19.36 -12.31
C SER A 58 -9.60 19.50 -13.81
N LYS A 59 -9.84 20.70 -14.35
CA LYS A 59 -9.51 21.04 -15.74
C LYS A 59 -8.19 21.81 -15.79
N ALA A 60 -7.32 21.49 -16.75
CA ALA A 60 -6.12 22.27 -17.04
C ALA A 60 -6.50 23.56 -17.79
N ASN A 61 -5.76 24.64 -17.56
CA ASN A 61 -5.86 25.89 -18.31
C ASN A 61 -4.44 26.36 -18.58
N ASN A 62 -3.85 26.00 -19.72
CA ASN A 62 -2.49 26.42 -20.03
C ASN A 62 -2.34 26.70 -21.51
N LYS A 63 -1.34 27.53 -21.84
CA LYS A 63 -1.07 28.05 -23.19
C LYS A 63 -0.82 27.01 -24.28
N TYR A 64 -0.67 25.73 -23.93
CA TYR A 64 -0.49 24.63 -24.88
C TYR A 64 -1.81 23.95 -25.28
N LEU A 65 -2.95 24.41 -24.75
CA LEU A 65 -4.28 23.89 -25.07
C LEU A 65 -5.04 24.85 -25.99
N ASP A 66 -5.77 24.32 -26.96
CA ASP A 66 -6.54 25.10 -27.94
C ASP A 66 -7.62 25.98 -27.31
N ASN A 67 -8.09 25.63 -26.11
CA ASN A 67 -9.13 26.35 -25.36
C ASN A 67 -8.56 27.14 -24.18
N PHE A 68 -7.31 27.59 -24.28
CA PHE A 68 -6.67 28.44 -23.26
C PHE A 68 -7.45 29.74 -23.06
N ASP A 69 -7.77 30.06 -21.81
CA ASP A 69 -8.41 31.30 -21.41
C ASP A 69 -7.38 32.19 -20.70
N GLU A 70 -6.99 33.29 -21.35
CA GLU A 70 -6.04 34.30 -20.82
C GLU A 70 -6.58 35.02 -19.58
N MET A 71 -7.91 35.08 -19.41
CA MET A 71 -8.54 35.73 -18.26
C MET A 71 -8.52 34.84 -17.02
N SER A 72 -8.31 33.53 -17.19
CA SER A 72 -8.26 32.55 -16.11
C SER A 72 -6.81 32.22 -15.69
N PRO A 73 -6.56 31.88 -14.41
CA PRO A 73 -5.23 31.48 -13.96
C PRO A 73 -4.66 30.29 -14.73
N SER A 74 -3.36 30.32 -15.01
CA SER A 74 -2.65 29.19 -15.61
C SER A 74 -2.61 28.00 -14.65
N LYS A 75 -2.94 26.82 -15.18
CA LYS A 75 -3.08 25.57 -14.43
C LYS A 75 -2.67 24.37 -15.28
N PHE A 76 -1.72 23.61 -14.75
CA PHE A 76 -1.23 22.37 -15.34
C PHE A 76 -1.71 21.16 -14.52
N ILE A 77 -1.81 20.01 -15.16
CA ILE A 77 -2.05 18.73 -14.52
C ILE A 77 -0.90 17.83 -14.91
N ILE A 78 -0.25 17.23 -13.91
CA ILE A 78 0.84 16.29 -14.11
C ILE A 78 0.35 14.88 -13.81
N SER A 79 0.75 13.92 -14.64
CA SER A 79 0.60 12.49 -14.38
C SER A 79 1.98 11.94 -14.05
N LEU A 80 2.10 11.29 -12.89
CA LEU A 80 3.32 10.66 -12.42
C LEU A 80 3.04 9.17 -12.25
N ASP A 81 3.91 8.34 -12.78
CA ASP A 81 3.85 6.88 -12.65
C ASP A 81 5.24 6.36 -12.23
N VAL A 82 5.25 5.46 -11.25
CA VAL A 82 6.48 4.86 -10.75
C VAL A 82 6.74 3.56 -11.49
N ASN A 83 7.79 3.55 -12.30
CA ASN A 83 8.25 2.35 -13.00
C ASN A 83 8.59 1.24 -11.99
N ASN A 84 7.88 0.12 -12.07
CA ASN A 84 8.09 -1.05 -11.22
C ASN A 84 8.03 -0.72 -9.71
N LEU A 85 6.92 -0.14 -9.26
CA LEU A 85 6.71 0.25 -7.86
C LEU A 85 7.00 -0.88 -6.86
N TYR A 86 6.40 -2.07 -7.06
CA TYR A 86 6.61 -3.21 -6.16
C TYR A 86 8.05 -3.72 -6.19
N GLY A 87 8.66 -3.85 -7.38
CA GLY A 87 10.06 -4.29 -7.46
C GLY A 87 11.03 -3.28 -6.84
N THR A 88 10.73 -1.98 -6.94
CA THR A 88 11.47 -0.93 -6.22
C THR A 88 11.33 -1.13 -4.71
N ALA A 89 10.12 -1.34 -4.20
CA ALA A 89 9.92 -1.57 -2.78
C ALA A 89 10.67 -2.82 -2.28
N MET A 90 10.60 -3.92 -3.03
CA MET A 90 11.30 -5.17 -2.72
C MET A 90 12.83 -5.06 -2.79
N ALA A 91 13.37 -4.11 -3.55
CA ALA A 91 14.82 -3.94 -3.70
C ALA A 91 15.43 -2.99 -2.66
N PHE A 92 14.67 -2.02 -2.15
CA PHE A 92 15.18 -0.96 -1.28
C PHE A 92 14.76 -1.07 0.19
N TYR A 93 13.71 -1.81 0.50
CA TYR A 93 13.23 -1.97 1.88
C TYR A 93 13.47 -3.38 2.42
N ASN A 94 13.71 -3.46 3.72
CA ASN A 94 13.81 -4.73 4.43
C ASN A 94 12.44 -5.41 4.46
N LEU A 95 12.39 -6.66 4.00
CA LEU A 95 11.20 -7.51 4.05
C LEU A 95 11.36 -8.55 5.15
N PRO A 96 10.26 -8.98 5.80
CA PRO A 96 10.32 -10.03 6.81
C PRO A 96 10.66 -11.39 6.17
N GLU A 97 11.64 -12.08 6.73
CA GLU A 97 12.12 -13.38 6.23
C GLU A 97 11.93 -14.53 7.23
N SER A 98 12.17 -14.28 8.52
CA SER A 98 12.17 -15.29 9.58
C SER A 98 12.03 -14.70 11.00
N GLU A 99 12.14 -15.56 12.00
CA GLU A 99 12.06 -15.32 13.44
C GLU A 99 10.71 -14.75 13.89
N PHE A 100 9.64 -15.28 13.31
CA PHE A 100 8.28 -14.83 13.60
C PHE A 100 7.87 -15.26 15.01
N ARG A 101 7.60 -14.27 15.87
CA ARG A 101 7.07 -14.52 17.21
C ARG A 101 6.25 -13.35 17.71
N PHE A 102 5.30 -13.65 18.59
CA PHE A 102 4.69 -12.62 19.41
C PHE A 102 5.68 -12.13 20.48
N LEU A 103 5.57 -10.85 20.82
CA LEU A 103 6.21 -10.30 22.00
C LEU A 103 5.47 -10.78 23.25
N ASN A 104 6.21 -11.08 24.31
CA ASN A 104 5.59 -11.33 25.61
C ASN A 104 5.20 -10.01 26.31
N GLN A 105 4.38 -10.09 27.35
CA GLN A 105 3.87 -8.89 28.04
C GLN A 105 4.99 -7.94 28.51
N LYS A 106 6.11 -8.47 29.03
CA LYS A 106 7.22 -7.64 29.51
C LYS A 106 7.95 -6.91 28.38
N GLU A 107 7.99 -7.51 27.19
CA GLU A 107 8.55 -6.88 26.00
C GLU A 107 7.60 -5.78 25.49
N ILE A 108 6.30 -6.06 25.47
CA ILE A 108 5.26 -5.09 25.09
C ILE A 108 5.29 -3.87 26.02
N ASP A 109 5.35 -4.10 27.34
CA ASP A 109 5.36 -3.02 28.35
C ASP A 109 6.59 -2.10 28.23
N LYS A 110 7.68 -2.60 27.64
CA LYS A 110 8.93 -1.86 27.42
C LYS A 110 9.09 -1.35 25.98
N PHE A 111 8.15 -1.68 25.11
CA PHE A 111 8.24 -1.33 23.70
C PHE A 111 8.03 0.17 23.52
N ASP A 112 9.02 0.84 22.93
CA ASP A 112 8.94 2.24 22.53
C ASP A 112 9.07 2.34 21.01
N LEU A 113 7.95 2.59 20.33
CA LEU A 113 7.89 2.73 18.87
C LEU A 113 8.85 3.82 18.35
N MET A 114 9.03 4.91 19.10
CA MET A 114 9.85 6.05 18.66
C MET A 114 11.35 5.73 18.72
N SER A 115 11.74 4.67 19.44
CA SER A 115 13.12 4.21 19.52
C SER A 115 13.50 3.25 18.38
N VAL A 116 12.53 2.73 17.62
CA VAL A 116 12.78 1.77 16.54
C VAL A 116 13.32 2.48 15.30
N SER A 117 14.51 2.06 14.84
CA SER A 117 15.09 2.57 13.60
C SER A 117 14.35 2.05 12.38
N SER A 118 14.14 2.91 11.37
CA SER A 118 13.58 2.52 10.07
C SER A 118 14.44 1.51 9.30
N ASN A 119 15.74 1.43 9.61
CA ASN A 119 16.70 0.51 8.99
C ASN A 119 17.05 -0.66 9.92
N SER A 120 16.19 -0.93 10.92
CA SER A 120 16.34 -2.07 11.81
C SER A 120 16.28 -3.38 11.02
N ASN A 121 17.06 -4.38 11.46
CA ASN A 121 16.95 -5.75 10.96
C ASN A 121 15.75 -6.49 11.57
N VAL A 122 15.13 -5.93 12.61
CA VAL A 122 13.91 -6.43 13.24
C VAL A 122 12.76 -5.52 12.87
N GLY A 123 11.74 -6.08 12.21
CA GLY A 123 10.47 -5.43 11.93
C GLY A 123 9.42 -5.69 13.01
N TYR A 124 8.47 -4.78 13.16
CA TYR A 124 7.35 -4.92 14.08
C TYR A 124 6.04 -4.71 13.33
N ILE A 125 5.06 -5.56 13.62
CA ILE A 125 3.67 -5.41 13.16
C ILE A 125 2.84 -5.18 14.40
N LEU A 126 2.11 -4.06 14.42
CA LEU A 126 1.42 -3.57 15.61
C LEU A 126 -0.09 -3.59 15.39
N GLU A 127 -0.80 -4.23 16.30
CA GLU A 127 -2.24 -4.06 16.48
C GLU A 127 -2.44 -3.09 17.64
N VAL A 128 -3.05 -1.93 17.36
CA VAL A 128 -3.16 -0.84 18.32
C VAL A 128 -4.53 -0.18 18.24
N ASP A 129 -5.00 0.29 19.39
CA ASP A 129 -6.07 1.28 19.45
C ASP A 129 -5.49 2.64 19.07
N HIS A 130 -6.07 3.28 18.05
CA HIS A 130 -5.61 4.59 17.58
C HIS A 130 -6.70 5.64 17.75
N PHE A 131 -6.33 6.78 18.34
CA PHE A 131 -7.15 7.98 18.36
C PHE A 131 -6.67 8.96 17.30
N TYR A 132 -7.59 9.43 16.44
CA TYR A 132 -7.28 10.34 15.35
C TYR A 132 -7.84 11.76 15.59
N PRO A 133 -7.01 12.74 16.00
CA PRO A 133 -7.46 14.05 16.45
C PRO A 133 -8.26 14.83 15.39
N PRO A 134 -9.42 15.42 15.75
CA PRO A 134 -10.29 16.17 14.82
C PRO A 134 -9.59 17.27 14.02
N GLU A 135 -8.60 17.95 14.63
CA GLU A 135 -7.84 19.02 14.00
C GLU A 135 -6.98 18.58 12.80
N LEU A 136 -6.70 17.27 12.68
CA LEU A 136 -5.95 16.70 11.57
C LEU A 136 -6.85 16.28 10.39
N HIS A 137 -8.15 16.15 10.60
CA HIS A 137 -9.08 15.60 9.60
C HIS A 137 -9.06 16.42 8.30
N SER A 138 -9.15 17.74 8.41
CA SER A 138 -9.11 18.64 7.26
C SER A 138 -7.76 18.63 6.54
N LYS A 139 -6.65 18.53 7.29
CA LYS A 139 -5.29 18.53 6.74
C LYS A 139 -4.98 17.26 5.96
N HIS A 140 -5.44 16.12 6.46
CA HIS A 140 -5.16 14.81 5.86
C HIS A 140 -6.31 14.32 4.96
N ASN A 141 -7.27 15.17 4.62
CA ASN A 141 -8.40 14.81 3.74
C ASN A 141 -7.95 14.31 2.35
N SER A 142 -6.74 14.71 1.91
CA SER A 142 -6.19 14.24 0.63
C SER A 142 -5.44 12.91 0.73
N PHE A 143 -5.22 12.38 1.94
CA PHE A 143 -4.51 11.13 2.20
C PHE A 143 -4.87 10.61 3.60
N PRO A 144 -6.02 9.94 3.77
CA PRO A 144 -6.41 9.39 5.06
C PRO A 144 -5.45 8.26 5.46
N MET A 145 -4.93 8.34 6.67
CA MET A 145 -4.03 7.33 7.24
C MET A 145 -4.82 6.16 7.83
N ALA A 146 -4.20 4.98 7.91
CA ALA A 146 -4.77 3.78 8.52
C ALA A 146 -6.14 3.34 7.95
N PRO A 147 -6.25 3.09 6.62
CA PRO A 147 -7.51 2.64 6.03
C PRO A 147 -7.93 1.26 6.57
N GLN A 148 -9.19 1.18 7.02
CA GLN A 148 -9.80 -0.06 7.50
C GLN A 148 -10.64 -0.71 6.39
N HIS A 149 -10.69 -2.05 6.40
CA HIS A 149 -11.57 -2.80 5.53
C HIS A 149 -12.95 -2.87 6.18
N GLU A 150 -13.90 -2.10 5.69
CA GLU A 150 -15.26 -2.04 6.22
C GLU A 150 -16.31 -2.25 5.13
N SER A 151 -17.43 -2.87 5.52
CA SER A 151 -18.62 -2.92 4.66
C SER A 151 -19.33 -1.57 4.70
N ILE A 152 -19.37 -0.88 3.55
CA ILE A 152 -20.03 0.42 3.44
C ILE A 152 -21.56 0.22 3.47
N MET A 153 -22.21 0.83 4.46
CA MET A 153 -23.67 0.90 4.52
C MET A 153 -24.19 2.22 3.93
N ASN A 154 -25.46 2.26 3.53
CA ASN A 154 -26.06 3.45 2.91
C ASN A 154 -25.96 4.73 3.76
N TYR A 155 -25.95 4.60 5.08
CA TYR A 155 -25.80 5.76 5.97
C TYR A 155 -24.37 6.32 5.99
N SER A 156 -23.36 5.51 5.65
CA SER A 156 -21.95 5.92 5.57
C SER A 156 -21.66 6.76 4.32
N LEU A 157 -22.57 6.75 3.33
CA LEU A 157 -22.44 7.56 2.12
C LEU A 157 -22.77 9.03 2.43
N SER A 158 -21.84 9.91 2.07
CA SER A 158 -22.08 11.36 2.08
C SER A 158 -23.31 11.74 1.23
N LYS A 159 -23.89 12.91 1.46
CA LYS A 159 -25.11 13.35 0.73
C LYS A 159 -24.85 13.59 -0.77
N ALA A 160 -23.61 13.90 -1.15
CA ALA A 160 -23.23 14.23 -2.53
C ALA A 160 -23.35 13.05 -3.54
N PRO A 161 -22.86 11.82 -3.25
CA PRO A 161 -23.05 10.67 -4.14
C PRO A 161 -24.51 10.19 -4.27
N ARG A 162 -25.47 10.76 -3.52
CA ARG A 162 -26.90 10.43 -3.67
C ARG A 162 -27.59 11.22 -4.79
N ILE A 163 -26.95 12.24 -5.35
CA ILE A 163 -27.63 13.23 -6.22
C ILE A 163 -27.25 13.11 -7.70
N GLU A 164 -26.17 12.42 -8.05
CA GLU A 164 -25.85 12.20 -9.47
C GLU A 164 -26.05 10.73 -9.82
N GLU A 165 -27.23 10.45 -10.41
CA GLU A 165 -27.35 9.37 -11.38
C GLU A 165 -26.11 9.40 -12.27
N ILE A 166 -25.35 8.30 -12.24
CA ILE A 166 -24.26 8.04 -13.16
C ILE A 166 -24.90 8.02 -14.55
N LYS A 167 -24.93 9.17 -15.23
CA LYS A 167 -25.11 9.22 -16.68
C LYS A 167 -23.83 8.64 -17.27
N SER A 168 -23.92 7.37 -17.63
CA SER A 168 -22.95 6.62 -18.41
C SER A 168 -22.40 7.48 -19.55
N LEU A 169 -21.08 7.66 -19.56
CA LEU A 169 -20.33 7.92 -20.79
C LEU A 169 -20.09 6.60 -21.52
#